data_AF-A0AAF0RFP5-F1
#
_entry.id   AF-A0AAF0RFP5-F1
#
_cell.length_a   1.000
_cell.length_b   1.000
_cell.length_c   1.000
_cell.angle_alpha   90.00
_cell.angle_beta   90.00
_cell.angle_gamma   90.00
#
_symmetry.space_group_name_H-M   'P 1'
#
loop_
_entity.id
_entity.type
_entity.pdbx_description
1 polymer ?
#
loop_
_entity_poly.entity_id
_entity_poly.type
_entity_poly.pdbx_seq_one_letter_code
_entity_poly.pdbx_strand_id
1 'polypeptide(L)'
;MSGTIAVRGKHNGFDIRLADLGVYDYTLTGAPDTQRMVTKPTVVFASKVPALTAAQLAGTRLSSLEVRDDTLVAIFSTGAGKFKVQAKDGAQGGVFQMETEFAGPVTFTHTLGAGLFYFVNPYTGKVNFGDGTAAVTSGSGTHQMLLGKDSPQVATKTSQTATTTTWTVQPGGRMGGVLGEDAVELSAGATNCTSDCQAQNQVRGSLPVPPDPVDPTPIASR
;
A
#
# COMPACT_ATOMS: atom_id res chain seq x y z
N MET A 1 17.87 15.79 -7.70
CA MET A 1 16.73 16.71 -7.48
C MET A 1 16.32 16.58 -6.02
N SER A 2 16.13 17.69 -5.31
CA SER A 2 15.69 17.69 -3.90
C SER A 2 14.34 18.40 -3.84
N GLY A 3 13.31 17.68 -3.42
CA GLY A 3 11.95 18.21 -3.33
C GLY A 3 10.99 17.12 -2.88
N THR A 4 9.88 17.55 -2.30
CA THR A 4 8.82 16.67 -1.80
C THR A 4 7.49 17.18 -2.32
N ILE A 5 6.64 16.26 -2.80
CA ILE A 5 5.24 16.53 -3.09
C ILE A 5 4.44 16.03 -1.90
N ALA A 6 3.85 16.97 -1.16
CA ALA A 6 2.98 16.66 -0.03
C ALA A 6 1.56 16.33 -0.53
N VAL A 7 1.09 15.12 -0.26
CA VAL A 7 -0.28 14.67 -0.54
C VAL A 7 -1.05 14.69 0.78
N ARG A 8 -2.14 15.45 0.84
CA ARG A 8 -2.95 15.64 2.05
C ARG A 8 -4.43 15.48 1.70
N GLY A 9 -4.99 14.32 2.02
CA GLY A 9 -6.42 14.02 1.94
C GLY A 9 -7.09 14.12 3.31
N LYS A 10 -8.39 13.83 3.33
CA LYS A 10 -9.22 13.79 4.53
C LYS A 10 -8.96 12.53 5.35
N HIS A 11 -8.86 11.37 4.70
CA HIS A 11 -8.72 10.05 5.33
C HIS A 11 -7.27 9.57 5.32
N ASN A 12 -6.47 9.97 4.34
CA ASN A 12 -5.04 9.69 4.32
C ASN A 12 -4.15 10.81 3.78
N GLY A 13 -2.85 10.71 4.03
CA GLY A 13 -1.84 11.62 3.50
C GLY A 13 -0.45 10.98 3.51
N PHE A 14 0.45 11.49 2.68
CA PHE A 14 1.83 11.00 2.55
C PHE A 14 2.69 12.00 1.76
N ASP A 15 3.99 11.74 1.71
CA ASP A 15 4.95 12.54 0.97
C ASP A 15 5.61 11.72 -0.15
N ILE A 16 5.66 12.27 -1.36
CA ILE A 16 6.45 11.70 -2.46
C ILE A 16 7.78 12.45 -2.52
N ARG A 17 8.88 11.76 -2.29
CA ARG A 17 10.21 12.36 -2.33
C ARG A 17 10.81 12.23 -3.73
N LEU A 18 11.20 13.34 -4.34
CA LEU A 18 11.70 13.34 -5.73
C LEU A 18 13.12 12.77 -5.87
N ALA A 19 13.85 12.62 -4.76
CA ALA A 19 15.21 12.09 -4.77
C ALA A 19 15.26 10.59 -5.14
N ASP A 20 14.21 9.85 -4.82
CA ASP A 20 14.09 8.40 -5.04
C ASP A 20 12.71 7.96 -5.50
N LEU A 21 11.76 8.89 -5.67
CA LEU A 21 10.34 8.61 -5.95
C LEU A 21 9.68 7.71 -4.90
N GLY A 22 10.26 7.65 -3.70
CA GLY A 22 9.70 6.94 -2.56
C GLY A 22 8.50 7.67 -1.96
N VAL A 23 7.59 6.90 -1.39
CA VAL A 23 6.49 7.41 -0.57
C VAL A 23 6.84 7.28 0.90
N TYR A 24 6.64 8.34 1.66
CA TYR A 24 6.97 8.46 3.07
C TYR A 24 5.76 8.85 3.90
N ASP A 25 5.74 8.39 5.15
CA ASP A 25 4.76 8.77 6.16
C ASP A 25 3.30 8.60 5.70
N TYR A 26 3.01 7.45 5.06
CA TYR A 26 1.64 7.13 4.67
C TYR A 26 0.79 6.96 5.92
N THR A 27 -0.08 7.94 6.15
CA THR A 27 -0.79 8.15 7.40
C THR A 27 -2.29 8.04 7.16
N LEU A 28 -2.97 7.21 7.96
CA LEU A 28 -4.42 7.32 8.14
C LEU A 28 -4.68 8.41 9.16
N THR A 29 -5.56 9.37 8.85
CA THR A 29 -5.79 10.55 9.70
C THR A 29 -6.64 10.24 10.93
N GLY A 30 -7.45 9.18 10.86
CA GLY A 30 -8.47 8.85 11.85
C GLY A 30 -9.76 9.67 11.74
N ALA A 31 -9.95 10.38 10.63
CA ALA A 31 -11.18 11.11 10.35
C ALA A 31 -12.42 10.19 10.49
N PRO A 32 -13.54 10.69 11.05
CA PRO A 32 -14.77 9.92 11.18
C PRO A 32 -15.24 9.35 9.83
N ASP A 33 -15.44 8.03 9.82
CA ASP A 33 -15.92 7.25 8.68
C ASP A 33 -16.51 5.94 9.21
N THR A 34 -17.50 5.37 8.53
CA THR A 34 -18.07 4.05 8.91
C THR A 34 -17.07 2.92 8.74
N GLN A 35 -16.03 3.13 7.92
CA GLN A 35 -14.96 2.20 7.61
C GLN A 35 -13.62 2.61 8.25
N ARG A 36 -13.60 3.56 9.19
CA ARG A 36 -12.34 3.99 9.82
C ARG A 36 -11.70 2.86 10.61
N MET A 37 -10.39 2.69 10.47
CA MET A 37 -9.60 1.69 11.22
C MET A 37 -8.81 2.28 12.38
N VAL A 38 -8.65 3.62 12.41
CA VAL A 38 -7.91 4.32 13.46
C VAL A 38 -8.70 5.54 13.91
N THR A 39 -8.50 5.96 15.16
CA THR A 39 -9.18 7.10 15.79
C THR A 39 -8.26 8.30 16.00
N LYS A 40 -6.99 8.16 15.66
CA LYS A 40 -5.94 9.19 15.72
C LYS A 40 -5.03 9.02 14.50
N PRO A 41 -4.22 10.04 14.15
CA PRO A 41 -3.22 9.89 13.10
C PRO A 41 -2.29 8.71 13.36
N THR A 42 -2.23 7.79 12.40
CA THR A 42 -1.41 6.58 12.47
C THR A 42 -0.65 6.41 11.16
N VAL A 43 0.68 6.42 11.25
CA VAL A 43 1.56 6.10 10.12
C VAL A 43 1.48 4.60 9.86
N VAL A 44 0.90 4.19 8.74
CA VAL A 44 0.79 2.79 8.33
C VAL A 44 2.09 2.33 7.68
N PHE A 45 2.63 3.15 6.78
CA PHE A 45 3.96 2.91 6.20
C PHE A 45 4.86 4.09 6.51
N ALA A 46 5.94 3.84 7.24
CA ALA A 46 7.03 4.81 7.37
C ALA A 46 7.62 5.11 5.99
N SER A 47 7.77 4.08 5.15
CA SER A 47 8.21 4.28 3.77
C SER A 47 7.82 3.14 2.83
N LYS A 48 7.64 3.48 1.55
CA LYS A 48 7.60 2.59 0.39
C LYS A 48 8.58 3.12 -0.65
N VAL A 49 9.73 2.49 -0.79
CA VAL A 49 10.87 3.05 -1.52
C VAL A 49 11.26 2.12 -2.67
N PRO A 50 11.25 2.59 -3.93
CA PRO A 50 11.87 1.88 -5.03
C PRO A 50 13.38 2.15 -5.05
N ALA A 51 14.19 1.10 -5.23
CA ALA A 51 15.61 1.22 -5.47
C ALA A 51 15.86 1.55 -6.96
N LEU A 52 15.89 2.84 -7.27
CA LEU A 52 16.06 3.34 -8.64
C LEU A 52 17.52 3.64 -8.96
N THR A 53 17.95 3.29 -10.17
CA THR A 53 19.26 3.63 -10.70
C THR A 53 19.35 5.13 -11.03
N ALA A 54 20.58 5.65 -11.19
CA ALA A 54 20.79 7.02 -11.61
C ALA A 54 20.09 7.36 -12.95
N ALA A 55 20.03 6.41 -13.90
CA ALA A 55 19.31 6.59 -15.16
C ALA A 55 17.79 6.69 -14.97
N GLN A 56 17.22 5.90 -14.04
CA GLN A 56 15.80 5.93 -13.70
C GLN A 56 15.39 7.18 -12.92
N LEU A 57 16.35 7.93 -12.34
CA LEU A 57 16.12 9.21 -11.66
C LEU A 57 16.53 10.43 -12.49
N ALA A 58 17.23 10.21 -13.61
CA ALA A 58 17.71 11.30 -14.46
C ALA A 58 16.52 12.06 -15.07
N GLY A 59 16.54 13.39 -15.02
CA GLY A 59 15.51 14.22 -15.65
C GLY A 59 14.09 14.02 -15.11
N THR A 60 13.94 13.44 -13.91
CA THR A 60 12.65 13.24 -13.25
C THR A 60 11.84 14.54 -13.21
N ARG A 61 10.62 14.48 -13.74
CA ARG A 61 9.64 15.56 -13.70
C ARG A 61 8.24 14.98 -13.59
N LEU A 62 7.37 15.68 -12.87
CA LEU A 62 5.94 15.37 -12.84
C LEU A 62 5.34 15.71 -14.20
N SER A 63 4.93 14.69 -14.97
CA SER A 63 4.40 14.85 -16.32
C SER A 63 2.88 14.83 -16.38
N SER A 64 2.23 14.25 -15.37
CA SER A 64 0.77 14.32 -15.18
C SER A 64 0.43 14.31 -13.69
N LEU A 65 -0.59 15.10 -13.32
CA LEU A 65 -1.18 15.10 -12.00
C LEU A 65 -2.70 15.22 -12.16
N GLU A 66 -3.41 14.18 -11.74
CA GLU A 66 -4.87 14.14 -11.71
C GLU A 66 -5.35 13.97 -10.27
N VAL A 67 -6.30 14.80 -9.87
CA VAL A 67 -7.03 14.67 -8.59
C VAL A 67 -8.51 14.73 -8.91
N ARG A 68 -9.19 13.59 -8.79
CA ARG A 68 -10.59 13.44 -9.17
C ARG A 68 -11.20 12.24 -8.46
N ASP A 69 -12.48 12.33 -8.09
CA ASP A 69 -13.26 11.21 -7.53
C ASP A 69 -12.51 10.51 -6.38
N ASP A 70 -12.04 11.32 -5.42
CA ASP A 70 -11.22 10.92 -4.26
C ASP A 70 -9.91 10.20 -4.62
N THR A 71 -9.46 10.28 -5.86
CA THR A 71 -8.28 9.60 -6.37
C THR A 71 -7.23 10.61 -6.82
N LEU A 72 -5.99 10.38 -6.42
CA LEU A 72 -4.79 11.02 -6.92
C LEU A 72 -4.08 10.08 -7.90
N VAL A 73 -3.67 10.59 -9.06
CA VAL A 73 -2.72 9.93 -9.97
C VAL A 73 -1.61 10.91 -10.31
N ALA A 74 -0.38 10.60 -9.88
CA ALA A 74 0.82 11.34 -10.22
C ALA A 74 1.72 10.48 -11.11
N ILE A 75 2.02 10.95 -12.32
CA ILE A 75 2.93 10.28 -13.26
C ILE A 75 4.19 11.12 -13.39
N PHE A 76 5.34 10.50 -13.14
CA PHE A 76 6.66 11.06 -13.34
C PHE A 76 7.26 10.49 -14.62
N SER A 77 7.76 11.34 -15.49
CA SER A 77 8.63 10.93 -16.59
C SER A 77 10.09 11.05 -16.14
N THR A 78 10.91 10.05 -16.45
CA THR A 78 12.34 10.02 -16.14
C THR A 78 13.13 9.63 -17.40
N GLY A 79 14.46 9.66 -17.33
CA GLY A 79 15.34 9.33 -18.45
C GLY A 79 15.25 7.87 -18.90
N ALA A 80 14.72 6.98 -18.06
CA ALA A 80 14.63 5.54 -18.36
C ALA A 80 13.19 5.00 -18.45
N GLY A 81 12.17 5.85 -18.31
CA GLY A 81 10.77 5.43 -18.38
C GLY A 81 9.83 6.31 -17.57
N LYS A 82 8.74 5.71 -17.06
CA LYS A 82 7.78 6.40 -16.19
C LYS A 82 7.65 5.71 -14.84
N PHE A 83 7.25 6.52 -13.87
CA PHE A 83 6.90 6.07 -12.54
C PHE A 83 5.53 6.64 -12.17
N LYS A 84 4.59 5.80 -11.74
CA LYS A 84 3.25 6.25 -11.36
C LYS A 84 3.02 6.00 -9.87
N VAL A 85 2.50 7.01 -9.18
CA VAL A 85 1.93 6.91 -7.85
C VAL A 85 0.44 7.18 -7.96
N GLN A 86 -0.37 6.26 -7.48
CA GLN A 86 -1.81 6.41 -7.40
C GLN A 86 -2.28 6.14 -5.98
N ALA A 87 -3.20 6.95 -5.49
CA ALA A 87 -3.80 6.77 -4.18
C ALA A 87 -5.28 7.15 -4.20
N LYS A 88 -6.07 6.54 -3.32
CA LYS A 88 -7.46 6.91 -3.06
C LYS A 88 -7.56 7.43 -1.63
N ASP A 89 -8.25 8.54 -1.42
CA ASP A 89 -8.54 9.12 -0.11
C ASP A 89 -9.68 8.35 0.58
N GLY A 90 -9.42 7.08 0.89
CA GLY A 90 -10.33 6.19 1.59
C GLY A 90 -9.80 5.76 2.95
N ALA A 91 -10.72 5.44 3.86
CA ALA A 91 -10.40 4.84 5.15
C ALA A 91 -10.00 3.36 5.04
N GLN A 92 -10.49 2.63 4.03
CA GLN A 92 -10.14 1.24 3.72
C GLN A 92 -10.19 0.93 2.22
N GLY A 93 -9.91 -0.33 1.85
CA GLY A 93 -9.96 -0.85 0.48
C GLY A 93 -8.63 -0.75 -0.27
N GLY A 94 -8.68 -0.82 -1.60
CA GLY A 94 -7.51 -0.56 -2.46
C GLY A 94 -7.14 0.92 -2.47
N VAL A 95 -6.23 1.32 -1.59
CA VAL A 95 -5.96 2.74 -1.29
C VAL A 95 -4.71 3.29 -1.97
N PHE A 96 -3.79 2.44 -2.41
CA PHE A 96 -2.48 2.91 -2.86
C PHE A 96 -1.82 1.99 -3.89
N GLN A 97 -1.06 2.58 -4.82
CA GLN A 97 -0.36 1.86 -5.88
C GLN A 97 0.87 2.63 -6.40
N MET A 98 1.98 1.91 -6.59
CA MET A 98 3.20 2.36 -7.28
C MET A 98 3.49 1.46 -8.47
N GLU A 99 3.65 2.03 -9.66
CA GLU A 99 3.93 1.28 -10.90
C GLU A 99 5.19 1.80 -11.59
N THR A 100 5.95 0.87 -12.18
CA THR A 100 7.18 1.18 -12.91
C THR A 100 7.08 0.76 -14.38
N GLU A 101 7.23 1.72 -15.27
CA GLU A 101 7.39 1.51 -16.72
C GLU A 101 8.88 1.56 -17.09
N PHE A 102 9.71 0.76 -16.41
CA PHE A 102 11.14 0.63 -16.70
C PHE A 102 11.44 -0.70 -17.39
N ALA A 103 12.52 -0.75 -18.19
CA ALA A 103 12.90 -1.95 -18.94
C ALA A 103 13.44 -3.10 -18.05
N GLY A 104 13.93 -2.78 -16.85
CA GLY A 104 14.49 -3.75 -15.90
C GLY A 104 13.66 -3.83 -14.61
N PRO A 105 13.86 -4.89 -13.81
CA PRO A 105 13.17 -5.05 -12.54
C PRO A 105 13.57 -3.96 -11.55
N VAL A 106 12.64 -3.61 -10.65
CA VAL A 106 12.87 -2.66 -9.56
C VAL A 106 12.63 -3.34 -8.22
N THR A 107 13.57 -3.16 -7.30
CA THR A 107 13.39 -3.60 -5.91
C THR A 107 12.58 -2.55 -5.15
N PHE A 108 11.52 -2.96 -4.48
CA PHE A 108 10.75 -2.13 -3.56
C PHE A 108 10.96 -2.59 -2.12
N THR A 109 11.21 -1.65 -1.22
CA THR A 109 11.24 -1.89 0.23
C THR A 109 10.09 -1.15 0.87
N HIS A 110 9.20 -1.89 1.53
CA HIS A 110 8.13 -1.33 2.34
C HIS A 110 8.46 -1.51 3.82
N THR A 111 8.37 -0.44 4.58
CA THR A 111 8.59 -0.41 6.02
C THR A 111 7.34 0.12 6.70
N LEU A 112 6.78 -0.67 7.60
CA LEU A 112 5.62 -0.30 8.39
C LEU A 112 5.97 0.83 9.37
N GLY A 113 4.97 1.62 9.72
CA GLY A 113 5.11 2.63 10.78
C GLY A 113 5.35 2.01 12.15
N ALA A 114 5.78 2.84 13.10
CA ALA A 114 6.05 2.39 14.46
C ALA A 114 4.78 1.80 15.11
N GLY A 115 4.94 0.66 15.79
CA GLY A 115 3.84 -0.06 16.44
C GLY A 115 3.06 -1.00 15.52
N LEU A 116 3.26 -0.94 14.20
CA LEU A 116 2.68 -1.91 13.26
C LEU A 116 3.64 -3.06 13.00
N PHE A 117 3.07 -4.23 12.67
CA PHE A 117 3.82 -5.42 12.34
C PHE A 117 3.07 -6.30 11.32
N TYR A 118 3.83 -7.08 10.57
CA TYR A 118 3.32 -8.16 9.74
C TYR A 118 3.08 -9.41 10.58
N PHE A 119 1.96 -10.09 10.32
CA PHE A 119 1.59 -11.34 10.96
C PHE A 119 0.96 -12.30 9.94
N VAL A 120 0.91 -13.60 10.26
CA VAL A 120 0.13 -14.57 9.48
C VAL A 120 -1.28 -14.59 10.03
N ASN A 121 -2.26 -14.25 9.19
CA ASN A 121 -3.65 -14.29 9.57
C ASN A 121 -4.10 -15.77 9.69
N PRO A 122 -4.59 -16.21 10.87
CA PRO A 122 -4.90 -17.61 11.11
C PRO A 122 -6.10 -18.11 10.28
N TYR A 123 -6.98 -17.21 9.83
CA TYR A 123 -8.16 -17.58 9.06
C TYR A 123 -7.88 -17.70 7.56
N THR A 124 -6.92 -16.94 7.03
CA THR A 124 -6.62 -16.93 5.58
C THR A 124 -5.31 -17.63 5.24
N GLY A 125 -4.41 -17.83 6.22
CA GLY A 125 -3.04 -18.27 5.99
C GLY A 125 -2.17 -17.25 5.25
N LYS A 126 -2.70 -16.06 4.96
CA LYS A 126 -2.00 -14.98 4.24
C LYS A 126 -1.32 -14.05 5.23
N VAL A 127 -0.33 -13.31 4.73
CA VAL A 127 0.34 -12.26 5.50
C VAL A 127 -0.52 -11.01 5.48
N ASN A 128 -0.84 -10.50 6.67
CA ASN A 128 -1.43 -9.18 6.88
C ASN A 128 -0.47 -8.31 7.70
N PHE A 129 -0.78 -7.01 7.80
CA PHE A 129 -0.18 -6.11 8.78
C PHE A 129 -1.26 -5.37 9.56
N GLY A 130 -0.90 -4.92 10.76
CA GLY A 130 -1.78 -4.19 11.66
C GLY A 130 -1.04 -3.75 12.92
N ASP A 131 -1.76 -3.14 13.86
CA ASP A 131 -1.24 -2.73 15.18
C ASP A 131 -1.72 -3.65 16.33
N GLY A 132 -2.57 -4.63 16.03
CA GLY A 132 -3.14 -5.56 17.01
C GLY A 132 -4.28 -4.96 17.85
N THR A 133 -4.71 -3.73 17.58
CA THR A 133 -5.83 -3.11 18.30
C THR A 133 -7.16 -3.68 17.80
N ALA A 134 -7.90 -4.34 18.69
CA ALA A 134 -9.22 -4.89 18.36
C ALA A 134 -10.23 -3.81 17.94
N ALA A 135 -11.17 -4.17 17.07
CA ALA A 135 -12.26 -3.30 16.65
C ALA A 135 -13.14 -2.85 17.85
N VAL A 136 -13.62 -1.62 17.80
CA VAL A 136 -14.60 -1.06 18.74
C VAL A 136 -15.91 -0.84 17.99
N THR A 137 -16.99 -1.48 18.43
CA THR A 137 -18.25 -1.53 17.67
C THR A 137 -19.26 -0.42 18.02
N SER A 138 -19.04 0.33 19.09
CA SER A 138 -19.97 1.38 19.53
C SER A 138 -19.29 2.55 20.23
N GLY A 139 -19.98 3.70 20.27
CA GLY A 139 -19.50 4.92 20.91
C GLY A 139 -18.68 5.83 19.99
N SER A 140 -18.23 6.96 20.52
CA SER A 140 -17.43 7.95 19.76
C SER A 140 -16.06 7.41 19.31
N GLY A 141 -15.60 6.31 19.90
CA GLY A 141 -14.37 5.61 19.59
C GLY A 141 -14.51 4.45 18.60
N THR A 142 -15.68 4.20 17.99
CA THR A 142 -15.89 3.06 17.07
C THR A 142 -14.84 3.00 15.97
N HIS A 143 -14.14 1.90 15.77
CA HIS A 143 -13.23 1.72 14.63
C HIS A 143 -13.15 0.23 14.29
N GLN A 144 -12.82 -0.08 13.05
CA GLN A 144 -12.46 -1.43 12.63
C GLN A 144 -11.03 -1.75 13.08
N MET A 145 -10.68 -3.03 13.13
CA MET A 145 -9.29 -3.44 13.33
C MET A 145 -8.43 -2.93 12.17
N LEU A 146 -7.25 -2.37 12.47
CA LEU A 146 -6.31 -1.98 11.42
C LEU A 146 -5.72 -3.23 10.78
N LEU A 147 -6.26 -3.59 9.62
CA LEU A 147 -5.81 -4.71 8.82
C LEU A 147 -5.40 -4.21 7.44
N GLY A 148 -4.26 -4.69 6.97
CA GLY A 148 -3.81 -4.41 5.62
C GLY A 148 -2.99 -5.54 5.02
N LYS A 149 -2.75 -5.45 3.72
CA LYS A 149 -1.81 -6.31 2.99
C LYS A 149 -1.13 -5.53 1.87
N ASP A 150 0.11 -5.92 1.58
CA ASP A 150 0.72 -5.54 0.31
C ASP A 150 -0.02 -6.26 -0.84
N SER A 151 -0.19 -5.56 -1.96
CA SER A 151 -0.92 -6.05 -3.13
C SER A 151 -0.02 -6.04 -4.36
N PRO A 152 0.87 -7.05 -4.50
CA PRO A 152 1.80 -7.14 -5.63
C PRO A 152 1.07 -7.54 -6.92
N GLN A 153 1.55 -7.05 -8.07
CA GLN A 153 1.28 -7.62 -9.39
C GLN A 153 2.58 -7.71 -10.19
N VAL A 154 2.85 -8.88 -10.77
CA VAL A 154 4.13 -9.22 -11.42
C VAL A 154 5.33 -8.86 -10.53
N ALA A 155 5.21 -9.19 -9.24
CA ALA A 155 6.21 -8.91 -8.23
C ALA A 155 6.38 -10.09 -7.29
N THR A 156 7.63 -10.36 -6.90
CA THR A 156 8.00 -11.49 -6.04
C THR A 156 8.58 -10.97 -4.74
N LYS A 157 8.06 -11.42 -3.60
CA LYS A 157 8.63 -11.11 -2.29
C LYS A 157 9.99 -11.79 -2.14
N THR A 158 11.02 -11.02 -1.85
CA THR A 158 12.40 -11.54 -1.68
C THR A 158 12.80 -11.65 -0.21
N SER A 159 12.26 -10.80 0.67
CA SER A 159 12.48 -10.89 2.11
C SER A 159 11.32 -10.33 2.90
N GLN A 160 11.21 -10.76 4.16
CA GLN A 160 10.24 -10.24 5.11
C GLN A 160 10.76 -10.36 6.55
N THR A 161 10.64 -9.27 7.30
CA THR A 161 10.77 -9.22 8.75
C THR A 161 9.41 -8.88 9.37
N ALA A 162 9.37 -8.71 10.71
CA ALA A 162 8.19 -8.23 11.41
C ALA A 162 7.69 -6.87 10.92
N THR A 163 8.53 -6.01 10.34
CA THR A 163 8.16 -4.63 9.98
C THR A 163 8.53 -4.21 8.56
N THR A 164 9.30 -5.04 7.84
CA THR A 164 9.78 -4.70 6.50
C THR A 164 9.53 -5.85 5.53
N THR A 165 9.15 -5.53 4.30
CA THR A 165 9.13 -6.47 3.18
C THR A 165 9.94 -5.90 2.02
N THR A 166 10.63 -6.79 1.30
CA THR A 166 11.31 -6.44 0.05
C THR A 166 10.72 -7.25 -1.09
N TRP A 167 10.54 -6.60 -2.24
CA TRP A 167 9.90 -7.15 -3.42
C TRP A 167 10.71 -6.83 -4.67
N THR A 168 10.84 -7.79 -5.58
CA THR A 168 11.33 -7.54 -6.94
C THR A 168 10.15 -7.43 -7.87
N VAL A 169 9.93 -6.24 -8.43
CA VAL A 169 8.85 -5.93 -9.38
C VAL A 169 9.41 -6.00 -10.80
N GLN A 170 8.81 -6.82 -11.66
CA GLN A 170 9.21 -6.93 -13.06
C GLN A 170 8.67 -5.76 -13.91
N PRO A 171 9.21 -5.52 -15.12
CA PRO A 171 8.63 -4.56 -16.05
C PRO A 171 7.11 -4.77 -16.25
N GLY A 172 6.33 -3.69 -16.17
CA GLY A 172 4.85 -3.74 -16.23
C GLY A 172 4.17 -4.21 -14.93
N GLY A 173 4.95 -4.52 -13.90
CA GLY A 173 4.47 -4.86 -12.56
C GLY A 173 4.21 -3.62 -11.69
N ARG A 174 3.69 -3.89 -10.49
CA ARG A 174 3.37 -2.85 -9.50
C ARG A 174 3.30 -3.37 -8.07
N MET A 175 3.41 -2.43 -7.13
CA MET A 175 3.17 -2.65 -5.71
C MET A 175 2.00 -1.79 -5.24
N GLY A 176 0.92 -2.43 -4.80
CA GLY A 176 -0.23 -1.77 -4.17
C GLY A 176 -0.32 -2.00 -2.67
N GLY A 177 -1.32 -1.36 -2.06
CA GLY A 177 -1.74 -1.58 -0.68
C GLY A 177 -3.25 -1.68 -0.60
N VAL A 178 -3.73 -2.65 0.16
CA VAL A 178 -5.15 -2.86 0.45
C VAL A 178 -5.35 -2.87 1.96
N LEU A 179 -6.40 -2.21 2.44
CA LEU A 179 -6.73 -2.09 3.86
C LEU A 179 -8.16 -2.58 4.15
N GLY A 180 -8.43 -2.88 5.43
CA GLY A 180 -9.73 -3.28 5.94
C GLY A 180 -10.17 -4.66 5.46
N GLU A 181 -11.48 -4.82 5.24
CA GLU A 181 -12.10 -6.09 4.83
C GLU A 181 -11.47 -6.67 3.55
N ASP A 182 -11.19 -5.83 2.55
CA ASP A 182 -10.53 -6.22 1.30
C ASP A 182 -9.11 -6.79 1.52
N ALA A 183 -8.48 -6.51 2.67
CA ALA A 183 -7.17 -7.05 3.03
C ALA A 183 -7.24 -8.51 3.50
N VAL A 184 -8.40 -8.97 3.96
CA VAL A 184 -8.62 -10.32 4.48
C VAL A 184 -9.64 -11.13 3.68
N GLU A 185 -10.24 -10.53 2.66
CA GLU A 185 -11.13 -11.22 1.74
C GLU A 185 -10.43 -12.46 1.13
N LEU A 186 -11.17 -13.57 1.06
CA LEU A 186 -10.70 -14.87 0.54
C LEU A 186 -10.54 -14.88 -0.99
N SER A 187 -10.05 -13.80 -1.59
CA SER A 187 -9.75 -13.74 -3.02
C SER A 187 -8.64 -14.71 -3.40
N ALA A 188 -8.64 -15.20 -4.65
CA ALA A 188 -7.46 -15.81 -5.22
C ALA A 188 -6.26 -14.84 -5.13
N GLY A 189 -5.06 -15.36 -4.88
CA GLY A 189 -3.84 -14.56 -4.83
C GLY A 189 -3.54 -13.84 -6.15
N ALA A 190 -2.54 -12.95 -6.15
CA ALA A 190 -2.13 -12.19 -7.33
C ALA A 190 -1.90 -13.14 -8.53
N THR A 191 -2.70 -12.99 -9.59
CA THR A 191 -2.56 -13.78 -10.81
C THR A 191 -1.42 -13.20 -11.64
N ASN A 192 -0.50 -14.04 -12.12
CA ASN A 192 0.46 -13.63 -13.14
C ASN A 192 -0.31 -13.27 -14.41
N CYS A 193 -0.38 -11.99 -14.74
CA CYS A 193 -1.13 -11.51 -15.88
C CYS A 193 -0.18 -10.77 -16.83
N THR A 194 -0.12 -11.24 -18.07
CA THR A 194 0.92 -10.88 -19.06
C THR A 194 0.43 -9.97 -20.20
N SER A 195 -0.88 -9.65 -20.29
CA SER A 195 -1.45 -8.61 -21.17
C SER A 195 -2.90 -8.28 -20.80
N ASP A 196 -3.33 -7.01 -20.94
CA ASP A 196 -4.71 -6.51 -20.73
C ASP A 196 -5.38 -6.82 -19.38
N CYS A 197 -4.60 -6.65 -18.31
CA CYS A 197 -5.08 -6.80 -16.94
C CYS A 197 -5.76 -5.51 -16.46
N GLN A 198 -6.95 -5.19 -16.99
CA GLN A 198 -7.94 -4.56 -16.12
C GLN A 198 -8.14 -5.52 -14.94
N ALA A 199 -8.22 -5.03 -13.70
CA ALA A 199 -8.55 -5.86 -12.54
C ALA A 199 -9.97 -6.45 -12.72
N GLN A 200 -10.10 -7.52 -13.52
CA GLN A 200 -11.34 -8.27 -13.71
C GLN A 200 -11.67 -9.11 -12.48
N ASN A 201 -10.72 -9.26 -11.55
CA ASN A 201 -10.99 -9.68 -10.17
C ASN A 201 -11.65 -8.51 -9.39
N GLN A 202 -12.75 -7.96 -9.92
CA GLN A 202 -13.65 -7.12 -9.15
C GLN A 202 -14.41 -8.02 -8.16
N VAL A 203 -13.69 -8.57 -7.18
CA VAL A 203 -14.33 -9.13 -6.01
C VAL A 203 -14.90 -7.92 -5.27
N ARG A 204 -16.16 -7.60 -5.53
CA ARG A 204 -16.86 -6.44 -4.97
C ARG A 204 -17.36 -6.77 -3.57
N GLY A 205 -16.50 -7.28 -2.69
CA GLY A 205 -16.90 -7.78 -1.37
C GLY A 205 -17.87 -8.96 -1.43
N SER A 206 -17.80 -9.78 -2.49
CA SER A 206 -18.71 -10.92 -2.69
C SER A 206 -18.21 -12.21 -2.04
N LEU A 207 -16.99 -12.21 -1.48
CA LEU A 207 -16.45 -13.36 -0.78
C LEU A 207 -16.61 -13.18 0.74
N PRO A 208 -16.73 -14.28 1.51
CA PRO A 208 -16.80 -14.20 2.95
C PRO A 208 -15.58 -13.46 3.52
N VAL A 209 -15.85 -12.41 4.30
CA VAL A 209 -14.86 -11.75 5.14
C VAL A 209 -14.75 -12.57 6.43
N PRO A 210 -13.57 -13.13 6.76
CA PRO A 210 -13.39 -13.86 8.01
C PRO A 210 -13.47 -12.92 9.22
N PRO A 211 -13.68 -13.45 10.45
CA PRO A 211 -13.58 -12.65 11.67
C PRO A 211 -12.21 -11.98 11.82
N ASP A 212 -12.17 -10.93 12.64
CA ASP A 212 -10.92 -10.28 13.02
C ASP A 212 -9.98 -11.25 13.76
N PRO A 213 -8.68 -11.28 13.44
CA PRO A 213 -7.68 -12.02 14.21
C PRO A 213 -7.67 -11.59 15.67
N VAL A 214 -7.66 -12.57 16.59
CA VAL A 214 -7.46 -12.34 18.02
C VAL A 214 -5.97 -12.42 18.34
N ASP A 215 -5.44 -11.43 19.05
CA ASP A 215 -4.05 -11.34 19.50
C ASP A 215 -3.01 -11.68 18.41
N PRO A 216 -3.02 -10.98 17.25
CA PRO A 216 -2.07 -11.26 16.18
C PRO A 216 -0.63 -11.05 16.67
N THR A 217 0.24 -12.01 16.36
CA THR A 217 1.65 -11.96 16.77
C THR A 217 2.55 -11.66 15.57
N PRO A 218 3.62 -10.86 15.74
CA PRO A 218 4.55 -10.56 14.67
C PRO A 218 5.18 -11.83 14.08
N ILE A 219 5.33 -11.87 12.76
CA ILE A 219 6.15 -12.90 12.09
C ILE A 219 7.57 -12.84 12.65
N ALA A 220 8.10 -14.01 13.02
CA ALA A 220 9.49 -14.13 13.44
C ALA A 220 10.42 -13.63 12.32
N SER A 221 11.34 -12.73 12.67
CA SER A 221 12.41 -12.31 11.76
C SER A 221 13.18 -13.54 11.29
N ARG A 222 13.14 -13.83 9.99
CA ARG A 222 14.04 -14.81 9.36
C ARG A 222 15.14 -14.09 8.62
#